data_AF-A0A958URP0-F1
#
_entry.id   AF-A0A958URP0-F1
#
_cell.length_a   1.000
_cell.length_b   1.000
_cell.length_c   1.000
_cell.angle_alpha   90.00
_cell.angle_beta   90.00
_cell.angle_gamma   90.00
#
_symmetry.space_group_name_H-M   'P 1'
#
loop_
_entity.id
_entity.type
_entity.pdbx_description
1 polymer ?
#
loop_
_entity_poly.entity_id
_entity_poly.type
_entity_poly.pdbx_seq_one_letter_code
_entity_poly.pdbx_strand_id
1 'polypeptide(L)' 'WWNTVSLNKIERRDITISLLNEEHAPVIVWKVKNAFPIKVQSTDLKGDGNETAIETLEIAHEGLTIQNGD' A
#
# COMPACT_ATOMS: atom_id res chain seq x y z
N TRP A 1 -11.15 -0.99 -3.37
CA TRP A 1 -10.06 -1.72 -4.02
C TRP A 1 -10.17 -3.22 -3.76
N TRP A 2 -10.15 -3.69 -2.51
CA TRP A 2 -10.41 -5.12 -2.22
C TRP A 2 -11.80 -5.57 -2.72
N ASN A 3 -12.85 -4.80 -2.44
CA ASN A 3 -14.22 -5.11 -2.87
C ASN A 3 -14.46 -5.04 -4.39
N THR A 4 -13.48 -4.59 -5.18
CA THR A 4 -13.59 -4.58 -6.65
C THR A 4 -13.02 -5.84 -7.31
N VAL A 5 -12.40 -6.73 -6.51
CA VAL A 5 -12.00 -8.07 -6.95
C VAL A 5 -13.26 -8.93 -7.12
N SER A 6 -13.69 -9.12 -8.37
CA SER A 6 -14.84 -9.96 -8.71
C SER A 6 -14.58 -10.74 -9.99
N LEU A 7 -14.87 -12.05 -9.96
CA LEU A 7 -14.88 -12.94 -11.14
C LEU A 7 -13.63 -12.76 -12.05
N ASN A 8 -12.43 -12.86 -11.47
CA ASN A 8 -11.13 -12.72 -12.15
C ASN A 8 -10.82 -11.32 -12.73
N LYS A 9 -11.68 -10.33 -12.50
CA LYS A 9 -11.38 -8.93 -12.83
C LYS A 9 -10.85 -8.24 -11.58
N ILE A 10 -9.55 -7.99 -11.58
CA ILE A 10 -8.87 -7.23 -10.55
C ILE A 10 -8.60 -5.82 -11.07
N GLU A 11 -9.08 -4.83 -10.33
CA GLU A 11 -8.79 -3.43 -10.58
C GLU A 11 -7.33 -3.13 -10.19
N ARG A 12 -6.53 -2.70 -11.18
CA ARG A 12 -5.15 -2.30 -10.98
C ARG A 12 -5.07 -0.79 -10.77
N ARG A 13 -4.18 -0.34 -9.88
CA ARG A 13 -3.96 1.07 -9.56
C ARG A 13 -2.47 1.36 -9.46
N ASP A 14 -2.06 2.54 -9.90
CA ASP A 14 -0.70 3.02 -9.65
C ASP A 14 -0.61 3.62 -8.23
N ILE A 15 0.49 3.37 -7.53
CA ILE A 15 0.75 3.87 -6.17
C ILE A 15 1.99 4.73 -6.20
N THR A 16 1.95 5.87 -5.49
CA THR A 16 3.11 6.71 -5.26
C THR A 16 3.39 6.76 -3.75
N ILE A 17 4.60 6.41 -3.37
CA ILE A 17 5.10 6.50 -1.98
C ILE A 17 6.19 7.56 -1.98
N SER A 18 6.07 8.55 -1.10
CA SER A 18 7.03 9.66 -1.02
C SER A 18 7.65 9.70 0.37
N LEU A 19 8.99 9.60 0.42
CA LEU A 19 9.76 9.97 1.60
C LEU A 19 9.90 11.49 1.62
N LEU A 20 9.46 12.11 2.70
CA LEU A 20 9.48 13.57 2.86
C LEU A 20 10.60 14.02 3.80
N ASN A 21 11.17 15.21 3.55
CA ASN A 21 12.07 15.89 4.48
C ASN A 21 11.29 16.68 5.57
N GLU A 22 12.01 17.42 6.41
CA GLU A 22 11.43 18.24 7.50
C GLU A 22 10.48 19.35 6.99
N GLU A 23 10.69 19.82 5.76
CA GLU A 23 9.83 20.81 5.09
C GLU A 23 8.63 20.17 4.38
N HIS A 24 8.43 18.85 4.54
CA HIS A 24 7.43 18.05 3.84
C HIS A 24 7.62 17.97 2.31
N ALA A 25 8.83 18.26 1.81
CA ALA A 25 9.18 18.09 0.41
C ALA A 25 9.65 16.66 0.11
N PRO A 26 9.27 16.07 -1.04
CA PRO A 26 9.65 14.71 -1.40
C PRO A 26 11.14 14.60 -1.77
N VAL A 27 11.86 13.71 -1.07
CA VAL A 27 13.29 13.42 -1.30
C VAL A 27 13.47 12.14 -2.12
N ILE A 28 12.62 11.14 -1.90
CA ILE A 28 12.61 9.90 -2.67
C ILE A 28 11.15 9.55 -2.95
N VAL A 29 10.86 9.23 -4.21
CA VAL A 29 9.53 8.82 -4.66
C VAL A 29 9.60 7.45 -5.30
N TRP A 30 8.87 6.49 -4.74
CA TRP A 30 8.64 5.18 -5.34
C TRP A 30 7.31 5.20 -6.09
N LYS A 31 7.36 4.91 -7.38
CA LYS A 31 6.18 4.74 -8.24
C LYS A 31 5.98 3.26 -8.51
N VAL A 32 4.90 2.71 -7.97
CA VAL A 32 4.48 1.32 -8.15
C VAL A 32 3.44 1.29 -9.26
N LYS A 33 3.68 0.50 -10.30
CA LYS A 33 2.81 0.39 -11.47
C LYS A 33 1.87 -0.79 -11.36
N ASN A 34 0.60 -0.58 -11.73
CA ASN A 34 -0.40 -1.65 -11.85
C ASN A 34 -0.50 -2.53 -10.60
N ALA A 35 -0.46 -1.93 -9.42
CA ALA A 35 -0.60 -2.67 -8.18
C ALA A 35 -2.03 -3.24 -8.06
N PHE A 36 -2.18 -4.32 -7.30
CA PHE A 36 -3.46 -4.87 -6.87
C PHE A 36 -3.32 -5.70 -5.60
N PRO A 37 -4.36 -5.79 -4.74
CA PRO A 37 -4.24 -6.46 -3.47
C PRO A 37 -4.31 -7.97 -3.65
N ILE A 38 -3.47 -8.68 -2.91
CA ILE A 38 -3.41 -10.15 -2.91
C ILE A 38 -3.83 -10.74 -1.57
N LYS A 39 -3.72 -9.98 -0.49
CA LYS A 39 -4.10 -10.41 0.85
C LYS A 39 -4.45 -9.21 1.73
N VAL A 40 -5.48 -9.39 2.56
CA VAL A 40 -5.84 -8.48 3.66
C VAL A 40 -5.85 -9.31 4.92
N GLN A 41 -5.12 -8.86 5.93
CA GLN A 41 -5.08 -9.47 7.25
C GLN A 41 -5.43 -8.40 8.28
N SER A 42 -6.51 -8.63 9.04
CA SER A 42 -6.87 -7.77 10.16
C SER A 42 -6.05 -8.14 11.40
N THR A 43 -6.13 -7.31 12.42
CA THR A 43 -5.52 -7.58 13.73
C THR A 43 -6.29 -8.68 14.48
N ASP A 44 -5.65 -9.31 15.45
CA ASP A 44 -6.33 -10.22 16.36
C ASP A 44 -7.19 -9.42 17.36
N LEU A 45 -8.48 -9.72 17.41
CA LEU A 45 -9.39 -9.06 18.34
C LEU A 45 -9.39 -9.79 19.69
N LYS A 46 -8.75 -9.19 20.70
CA LYS A 46 -8.70 -9.71 22.08
C LYS A 46 -9.38 -8.72 23.02
N GLY A 47 -10.34 -9.20 23.82
CA GLY A 47 -11.13 -8.34 24.71
C GLY A 47 -10.35 -7.76 25.90
N ASP A 48 -9.18 -8.33 26.18
CA ASP A 48 -8.21 -7.91 27.20
C ASP A 48 -6.96 -7.23 26.60
N GLY A 49 -6.89 -7.11 25.27
CA GLY A 49 -5.76 -6.50 24.56
C GLY A 49 -5.83 -4.97 24.58
N ASN A 50 -4.68 -4.34 24.77
CA ASN A 50 -4.49 -2.88 24.70
C ASN A 50 -3.67 -2.47 23.46
N GLU A 51 -3.48 -3.38 22.51
CA GLU A 51 -2.74 -3.11 21.28
C GLU A 51 -3.54 -2.28 20.29
N THR A 52 -2.83 -1.47 19.49
CA THR A 52 -3.47 -0.76 18.38
C THR A 52 -3.83 -1.74 17.27
N ALA A 53 -5.06 -1.68 16.80
CA ALA A 53 -5.51 -2.47 15.66
C ALA A 53 -4.81 -1.99 14.38
N ILE A 54 -3.95 -2.85 13.82
CA ILE A 54 -3.27 -2.60 12.56
C ILE A 54 -3.74 -3.64 11.54
N GLU A 55 -4.23 -3.15 10.41
CA GLU A 55 -4.55 -3.99 9.26
C GLU A 55 -3.35 -4.03 8.31
N THR A 56 -3.07 -5.22 7.79
CA THR A 56 -1.99 -5.44 6.82
C THR A 56 -2.60 -5.72 5.45
N LEU A 57 -2.22 -4.91 4.46
CA LEU A 57 -2.56 -5.09 3.06
C LEU A 57 -1.31 -5.49 2.28
N GLU A 58 -1.32 -6.69 1.68
CA GLU A 58 -0.27 -7.11 0.75
C GLU A 58 -0.74 -6.89 -0.68
N ILE A 59 0.14 -6.33 -1.52
CA ILE A 59 -0.13 -6.00 -2.91
C ILE A 59 0.91 -6.65 -3.83
N ALA A 60 0.46 -7.14 -4.97
CA ALA A 60 1.34 -7.46 -6.10
C ALA A 60 1.42 -6.25 -7.02
N HIS A 61 2.53 -6.10 -7.74
CA HIS A 61 2.74 -5.00 -8.69
C HIS A 61 3.52 -5.47 -9.92
N GLU A 62 3.38 -4.72 -11.02
CA GLU A 62 4.01 -5.07 -12.31
C GLU A 62 5.25 -4.20 -12.61
N GLY A 63 5.55 -3.21 -11.76
CA GLY A 63 6.77 -2.42 -11.88
C GLY A 63 6.98 -1.51 -10.68
N LEU A 64 8.25 -1.22 -10.39
CA LEU A 64 8.67 -0.29 -9.36
C LEU A 64 9.75 0.63 -9.94
N THR A 65 9.50 1.93 -9.92
CA THR A 65 10.46 2.95 -10.33
C THR A 65 10.79 3.85 -9.16
N ILE A 66 12.07 4.13 -8.96
CA ILE A 66 12.57 5.04 -7.92
C ILE A 66 12.97 6.35 -8.60
N GLN A 67 12.46 7.46 -8.11
CA GLN A 67 12.84 8.80 -8.51
C GLN A 67 13.42 9.51 -7.30
N ASN A 68 14.66 9.98 -7.40
CA ASN A 68 15.24 10.85 -6.38
C ASN A 68 14.75 12.28 -6.62
N GLY A 69 14.51 13.02 -5.55
CA GLY A 69 14.36 14.47 -5.61
C GLY A 69 15.64 15.09 -6.14
N ASP A 70 15.50 16.15 -6.93
CA ASP A 70 16.63 16.97 -7.38
C ASP A 70 17.36 17.61 -6.19
#